data_AF-A0A6N4W673-F1
#
_entry.id   AF-A0A6N4W673-F1
#
_cell.length_a   1.000
_cell.length_b   1.000
_cell.length_c   1.000
_cell.angle_alpha   90.00
_cell.angle_beta   90.00
_cell.angle_gamma   90.00
#
_symmetry.space_group_name_H-M   'P 1'
#
loop_
_entity.id
_entity.type
_entity.pdbx_description
1 polymer ?
#
loop_
_entity_poly.entity_id
_entity_poly.type
_entity_poly.pdbx_seq_one_letter_code
_entity_poly.pdbx_strand_id
1 'polypeptide(L)'
;MTRFVPQWLRPWLARRWFVTTLVLVVFAVLAVLFMLTSDRKDSSYWAGYSDGQRWVHQGGYQAHEESISAYCHQQAATHDARFERGCIDGAHNAMK
;
A
#
# COMPACT_ATOMS: atom_id res chain seq x y z
N MET A 1 -20.97 -29.22 19.27
CA MET A 1 -19.52 -28.87 19.34
C MET A 1 -19.38 -27.38 19.69
N THR A 2 -19.42 -27.01 20.96
CA THR A 2 -19.29 -25.60 21.42
C THR A 2 -18.69 -25.58 22.82
N ARG A 3 -17.45 -26.08 22.96
CA ARG A 3 -16.81 -26.25 24.28
C ARG A 3 -15.55 -25.41 24.46
N PHE A 4 -15.50 -24.24 23.83
CA PHE A 4 -14.38 -23.30 23.93
C PHE A 4 -14.81 -21.82 24.08
N VAL A 5 -15.96 -21.57 24.74
CA VAL A 5 -16.23 -20.23 25.27
C VAL A 5 -15.97 -20.29 26.77
N PRO A 6 -14.88 -19.69 27.27
CA PRO A 6 -14.55 -19.75 28.67
C PRO A 6 -15.67 -19.09 29.51
N GLN A 7 -15.99 -19.69 30.66
CA GLN A 7 -17.25 -19.43 31.38
C GLN A 7 -17.42 -17.97 31.85
N TRP A 8 -16.32 -17.28 32.14
CA TRP A 8 -16.29 -15.84 32.47
C TRP A 8 -16.73 -14.90 31.34
N LEU A 9 -16.62 -15.31 30.07
CA LEU A 9 -16.98 -14.50 28.89
C LEU A 9 -18.45 -14.67 28.46
N ARG A 10 -19.13 -15.72 28.94
CA ARG A 10 -20.55 -15.98 28.63
C ARG A 10 -21.52 -14.86 29.03
N PRO A 11 -21.47 -14.27 30.23
CA PRO A 11 -22.43 -13.22 30.61
C PRO A 11 -22.27 -11.95 29.76
N TRP A 12 -21.04 -11.66 29.33
CA TRP A 12 -20.74 -10.53 28.45
C TRP A 12 -21.23 -10.78 27.02
N LEU A 13 -20.98 -11.97 26.46
CA LEU A 13 -21.44 -12.35 25.12
C LEU A 13 -22.97 -12.57 25.04
N ALA A 14 -23.64 -12.86 26.15
CA ALA A 14 -25.10 -12.91 26.21
C ALA A 14 -25.75 -11.52 26.04
N ARG A 15 -24.98 -10.45 26.29
CA ARG A 15 -25.45 -9.07 26.18
C ARG A 15 -25.31 -8.60 24.74
N ARG A 16 -26.44 -8.53 24.02
CA ARG A 16 -26.49 -8.18 22.59
C ARG A 16 -25.72 -6.89 22.26
N TRP A 17 -25.79 -5.88 23.12
CA TRP A 17 -25.07 -4.61 22.95
C TRP A 17 -23.55 -4.77 22.99
N PHE A 18 -23.03 -5.62 23.88
CA PHE A 18 -21.59 -5.88 23.97
C PHE A 18 -21.08 -6.58 22.70
N VAL A 19 -21.84 -7.56 22.20
CA VAL A 19 -21.52 -8.23 20.93
C VAL A 19 -21.50 -7.24 19.77
N THR A 20 -22.49 -6.33 19.69
CA THR A 20 -22.53 -5.29 18.66
C THR A 20 -21.32 -4.37 18.76
N THR A 21 -20.99 -3.86 19.94
CA THR A 21 -19.80 -3.02 20.14
C THR A 21 -18.51 -3.75 19.76
N LEU A 22 -18.38 -5.02 20.17
CA LEU A 22 -17.22 -5.84 19.85
C LEU A 22 -17.04 -6.00 18.32
N VAL A 23 -18.13 -6.29 17.60
CA VAL A 23 -18.09 -6.41 16.14
C VAL A 23 -17.66 -5.10 15.48
N LEU A 24 -18.21 -3.97 15.93
CA LEU A 24 -17.84 -2.65 15.42
C LEU A 24 -16.36 -2.33 15.65
N VAL A 25 -15.85 -2.64 16.85
CA VAL A 25 -14.43 -2.43 17.20
C VAL A 25 -13.54 -3.31 16.33
N VAL A 26 -13.86 -4.60 16.18
CA VAL A 26 -13.09 -5.52 15.32
C VAL A 26 -13.09 -5.03 13.88
N PHE A 27 -14.24 -4.61 13.35
CA PHE A 27 -14.33 -4.09 11.99
C PHE A 27 -13.51 -2.81 11.81
N ALA A 28 -13.58 -1.87 12.76
CA ALA A 28 -12.79 -0.64 12.73
C ALA A 28 -11.27 -0.94 12.77
N VAL A 29 -10.83 -1.85 13.63
CA VAL A 29 -9.43 -2.28 13.70
C VAL A 29 -8.98 -2.90 12.38
N LEU A 30 -9.78 -3.81 11.81
CA LEU A 30 -9.48 -4.42 10.51
C LEU A 30 -9.42 -3.37 9.40
N ALA A 31 -10.34 -2.42 9.36
CA ALA A 31 -10.34 -1.34 8.37
C ALA A 31 -9.07 -0.47 8.48
N VAL A 32 -8.68 -0.08 9.69
CA VAL A 32 -7.44 0.69 9.93
C VAL A 32 -6.21 -0.10 9.52
N LEU A 33 -6.11 -1.38 9.90
CA LEU A 33 -5.00 -2.23 9.49
C LEU A 33 -4.94 -2.39 7.97
N PHE A 34 -6.09 -2.56 7.32
CA PHE A 34 -6.15 -2.69 5.87
C PHE A 34 -5.74 -1.40 5.17
N MET A 35 -6.19 -0.25 5.68
CA MET A 35 -5.79 1.06 5.17
C MET A 35 -4.28 1.27 5.30
N LEU A 36 -3.71 1.08 6.49
CA LEU A 36 -2.27 1.26 6.74
C LEU A 36 -1.40 0.30 5.90
N THR A 37 -1.85 -0.94 5.70
CA THR A 37 -1.10 -1.91 4.90
C THR A 37 -1.27 -1.70 3.40
N SER A 38 -2.40 -1.17 2.94
CA SER A 38 -2.64 -0.86 1.52
C SER A 38 -1.92 0.42 1.11
N ASP A 39 -2.02 1.48 1.90
CA ASP A 39 -1.24 2.72 1.69
C ASP A 39 0.25 2.42 1.63
N ARG A 40 0.76 1.60 2.57
CA ARG A 40 2.19 1.24 2.56
C ARG A 40 2.56 0.44 1.32
N LYS A 41 1.69 -0.46 0.85
CA LYS A 41 1.92 -1.30 -0.34
C LYS A 41 1.93 -0.50 -1.64
N ASP A 42 1.14 0.55 -1.72
CA ASP A 42 1.01 1.36 -2.93
C ASP A 42 1.88 2.62 -2.88
N SER A 43 2.29 3.05 -1.68
CA SER A 43 3.17 4.21 -1.49
C SER A 43 4.50 4.08 -2.23
N SER A 44 5.11 2.89 -2.25
CA SER A 44 6.36 2.66 -2.96
C SER A 44 6.18 2.77 -4.48
N TYR A 45 5.05 2.29 -5.00
CA TYR A 45 4.69 2.46 -6.40
C TYR A 45 4.49 3.93 -6.76
N TRP A 46 3.67 4.66 -6.01
CA TRP A 46 3.39 6.08 -6.28
C TRP A 46 4.61 6.99 -6.06
N ALA A 47 5.47 6.67 -5.11
CA ALA A 47 6.74 7.35 -4.93
C ALA A 47 7.60 7.21 -6.20
N GLY A 48 7.75 5.98 -6.71
CA GLY A 48 8.42 5.73 -7.98
C GLY A 48 7.77 6.50 -9.13
N TYR A 49 6.44 6.41 -9.25
CA TYR A 49 5.67 7.10 -10.29
C TYR A 49 5.94 8.60 -10.33
N SER A 50 5.87 9.27 -9.18
CA SER A 50 6.15 10.70 -9.09
C SER A 50 7.62 11.03 -9.41
N ASP A 51 8.54 10.12 -9.08
CA ASP A 51 9.97 10.30 -9.33
C ASP A 51 10.30 10.18 -10.82
N GLY A 52 9.75 9.17 -11.50
CA GLY A 52 9.87 8.99 -12.94
C GLY A 52 9.29 10.18 -13.72
N GLN A 53 8.13 10.69 -13.30
CA GLN A 53 7.56 11.92 -13.88
C GLN A 53 8.49 13.13 -13.68
N ARG A 54 8.99 13.32 -12.46
CA ARG A 54 9.90 14.44 -12.14
C ARG A 54 11.18 14.37 -12.96
N TRP A 55 11.76 13.19 -13.10
CA TRP A 55 12.96 12.96 -13.89
C TRP A 55 12.75 13.34 -15.36
N VAL A 56 11.65 12.90 -15.98
CA VAL A 56 11.30 13.31 -17.35
C VAL A 56 11.15 14.83 -17.46
N HIS A 57 10.39 15.46 -16.55
CA HIS A 57 10.16 16.90 -16.57
C HIS A 57 11.41 17.76 -16.32
N GLN A 58 12.41 17.24 -15.60
CA GLN A 58 13.69 17.91 -15.37
C GLN A 58 14.64 17.82 -16.56
N GLY A 59 14.17 17.25 -17.68
CA GLY A 59 15.02 16.92 -18.80
C GLY A 59 15.75 15.62 -18.53
N GLY A 60 15.03 14.50 -18.41
CA GLY A 60 15.63 13.17 -18.68
C GLY A 60 16.12 13.04 -20.14
N TYR A 61 15.86 14.09 -20.94
CA TYR A 61 16.33 14.59 -22.25
C TYR A 61 16.78 13.65 -23.38
N GLN A 62 16.68 12.33 -23.27
CA GLN A 62 16.65 11.43 -24.44
C GLN A 62 15.56 10.38 -24.39
N ALA A 63 15.03 10.10 -23.19
CA ALA A 63 13.86 9.28 -22.86
C ALA A 63 13.46 8.20 -23.91
N HIS A 64 14.46 7.45 -24.36
CA HIS A 64 14.27 6.13 -24.96
C HIS A 64 14.08 5.14 -23.81
N GLU A 65 13.35 4.04 -24.04
CA GLU A 65 13.10 2.98 -23.04
C GLU A 65 14.35 2.59 -22.21
N GLU A 66 15.52 2.55 -22.84
CA GLU A 66 16.79 2.18 -22.20
C GLU A 66 17.23 3.18 -21.10
N SER A 67 17.04 4.48 -21.33
CA SER A 67 17.42 5.52 -20.36
C SER A 67 16.50 5.53 -19.13
N ILE A 68 15.21 5.26 -19.34
CA ILE A 68 14.19 5.20 -18.29
C ILE A 68 14.43 3.99 -17.40
N SER A 69 14.58 2.82 -18.02
CA SER A 69 14.85 1.58 -17.29
C SER A 69 16.16 1.66 -16.50
N ALA A 70 17.23 2.22 -17.07
CA ALA A 70 18.49 2.42 -16.34
C ALA A 70 18.33 3.34 -15.12
N TYR A 71 17.66 4.49 -15.28
CA TYR A 71 17.40 5.42 -14.17
C TYR A 71 16.54 4.79 -13.07
N CYS A 72 15.42 4.17 -13.45
CA CYS A 72 14.47 3.58 -12.50
C CYS A 72 15.06 2.36 -11.77
N HIS A 73 15.85 1.53 -12.46
CA HIS A 73 16.55 0.41 -11.84
C HIS A 73 17.63 0.89 -10.87
N GLN A 74 18.35 1.98 -11.19
CA GLN A 74 19.32 2.56 -10.27
C GLN A 74 18.64 3.10 -9.00
N GLN A 75 17.52 3.81 -9.14
CA GLN A 75 16.78 4.32 -7.98
C GLN A 75 16.14 3.21 -7.15
N ALA A 76 15.65 2.15 -7.79
CA ALA A 76 15.06 1.00 -7.12
C ALA A 76 16.04 0.27 -6.18
N ALA A 77 17.36 0.45 -6.31
CA ALA A 77 18.35 -0.18 -5.43
C ALA A 77 18.19 0.19 -3.95
N THR A 78 17.53 1.32 -3.65
CA THR A 78 17.26 1.78 -2.27
C THR A 78 15.78 1.66 -1.88
N HIS A 79 14.95 1.05 -2.73
CA HIS A 79 13.51 0.98 -2.57
C HIS A 79 12.95 -0.45 -2.75
N ASP A 80 11.68 -0.64 -2.43
CA ASP A 80 10.98 -1.90 -2.69
C ASP A 80 10.79 -2.16 -4.19
N ALA A 81 10.66 -3.43 -4.59
CA ALA A 81 10.50 -3.87 -6.00
C ALA A 81 9.27 -3.27 -6.75
N ARG A 82 8.35 -2.60 -6.05
CA ARG A 82 7.22 -1.89 -6.68
C ARG A 82 7.60 -0.48 -7.14
N PHE A 83 8.64 0.11 -6.57
CA PHE A 83 9.14 1.43 -6.92
C PHE A 83 9.59 1.49 -8.38
N GLU A 84 10.36 0.50 -8.83
CA GLU A 84 10.87 0.45 -10.20
C GLU A 84 9.74 0.49 -11.23
N ARG A 85 8.71 -0.35 -11.05
CA ARG A 85 7.52 -0.35 -11.91
C ARG A 85 6.81 0.99 -11.90
N GLY A 86 6.60 1.57 -10.72
CA GLY A 86 6.02 2.90 -10.60
C GLY A 86 6.82 3.94 -11.36
N CYS A 87 8.14 3.96 -11.20
CA CYS A 87 9.05 4.88 -11.87
C CYS A 87 8.97 4.78 -13.40
N ILE A 88 8.97 3.57 -13.95
CA ILE A 88 8.83 3.35 -15.40
C ILE A 88 7.47 3.86 -15.89
N ASP A 89 6.38 3.49 -15.21
CA ASP A 89 5.03 3.92 -15.57
C ASP A 89 4.87 5.46 -15.51
N GLY A 90 5.46 6.07 -14.48
CA GLY A 90 5.46 7.53 -14.30
C GLY A 90 6.23 8.24 -15.40
N ALA A 91 7.43 7.75 -15.74
CA ALA A 91 8.22 8.28 -16.85
C ALA A 91 7.48 8.12 -18.19
N HIS A 92 6.91 6.95 -18.47
CA HIS A 92 6.08 6.71 -19.65
C HIS A 92 4.86 7.63 -19.72
N ASN A 93 4.22 7.93 -18.59
CA ASN A 93 3.09 8.83 -18.55
C ASN A 93 3.50 10.29 -18.81
N ALA A 94 4.66 10.73 -18.31
CA ALA A 94 5.16 12.10 -18.53
C ALA A 94 5.68 12.36 -19.95
N MET A 95 5.95 11.31 -20.73
CA MET A 95 6.36 11.41 -22.13
C MET A 95 5.18 11.45 -23.13
N LYS A 96 3.97 11.11 -22.68
CA LYS A 96 2.75 11.25 -23.49
C LYS A 96 2.32 12.72 -23.57
#